data_AF-A0A9E3EXD8-F1
#
_entry.id   AF-A0A9E3EXD8-F1
#
_cell.length_a   1.000
_cell.length_b   1.000
_cell.length_c   1.000
_cell.angle_alpha   90.00
_cell.angle_beta   90.00
_cell.angle_gamma   90.00
#
_symmetry.space_group_name_H-M   'P 1'
#
loop_
_entity.id
_entity.type
_entity.pdbx_description
1 polymer ?
#
loop_
_entity_poly.entity_id
_entity_poly.type
_entity_poly.pdbx_seq_one_letter_code
_entity_poly.pdbx_strand_id
1 'polypeptide(L)'
;MRPGRSGDRGFTLLEVLVAFVIAALALGELFSVAASDLHAVAVAGRVEEAVSRARSHLAATGLDGALVPGEQRGEDGGGYHWAVRVAQLAAATPPASGPAMGAPQGARAALYLVTASV
;
A
#
# COMPACT_ATOMS: atom_id res chain seq x y z
N MET A 1 -40.16 -20.56 -66.58
CA MET A 1 -40.24 -20.55 -65.09
C MET A 1 -38.95 -21.12 -64.54
N ARG A 2 -38.11 -20.32 -63.88
CA ARG A 2 -36.87 -20.79 -63.23
C ARG A 2 -37.14 -20.88 -61.72
N PRO A 3 -37.03 -22.04 -61.08
CA PRO A 3 -37.17 -22.13 -59.63
C PRO A 3 -35.97 -21.42 -58.99
N GLY A 4 -36.26 -20.41 -58.16
CA GLY A 4 -35.25 -19.79 -57.30
C GLY A 4 -34.75 -20.82 -56.29
N ARG A 5 -33.44 -21.05 -56.27
CA ARG A 5 -32.80 -21.79 -55.19
C ARG A 5 -32.88 -20.93 -53.92
N SER A 6 -33.84 -21.23 -53.06
CA SER A 6 -33.82 -20.78 -51.68
C SER A 6 -32.58 -21.40 -51.04
N GLY A 7 -31.54 -20.60 -50.87
CA GLY A 7 -30.33 -21.00 -50.17
C GLY A 7 -30.68 -21.18 -48.70
N ASP A 8 -30.99 -22.41 -48.30
CA ASP A 8 -31.04 -22.81 -46.90
C ASP A 8 -29.64 -22.63 -46.30
N ARG A 9 -29.40 -21.44 -45.75
CA ARG A 9 -28.24 -21.15 -44.92
C ARG A 9 -28.53 -21.67 -43.51
N GLY A 10 -28.54 -23.00 -43.39
CA GLY A 10 -28.52 -23.65 -42.09
C GLY A 10 -27.23 -23.28 -41.36
N PHE A 11 -27.36 -22.92 -40.08
CA PHE A 11 -26.25 -22.68 -39.17
C PHE A 11 -25.30 -23.89 -39.22
N THR A 12 -24.05 -23.68 -39.61
CA THR A 12 -23.14 -24.82 -39.78
C THR A 12 -22.67 -25.29 -38.40
N LEU A 13 -22.41 -26.59 -38.22
CA LEU A 13 -21.78 -27.11 -36.97
C LEU A 13 -20.45 -26.39 -36.68
N LEU A 14 -19.74 -26.00 -37.74
CA LEU A 14 -18.50 -25.24 -37.65
C LEU A 14 -18.72 -23.85 -37.05
N GLU A 15 -19.87 -23.23 -37.29
CA GLU A 15 -20.19 -21.90 -36.75
C GLU A 15 -20.40 -21.93 -35.23
N VAL A 16 -21.12 -22.93 -34.71
CA VAL A 16 -21.28 -23.12 -33.26
C VAL A 16 -19.93 -23.44 -32.62
N LEU A 17 -19.10 -24.26 -33.27
CA LEU A 17 -17.76 -24.59 -32.79
C LEU A 17 -16.88 -23.33 -32.73
N VAL A 18 -16.87 -22.53 -33.79
CA VAL A 18 -16.09 -21.29 -33.84
C VAL A 18 -16.60 -20.30 -32.79
N ALA A 19 -17.91 -20.12 -32.65
CA ALA A 19 -18.50 -19.27 -31.61
C ALA A 19 -18.12 -19.74 -30.20
N PHE A 20 -18.14 -21.05 -29.96
CA PHE A 20 -17.72 -21.63 -28.69
C PHE A 20 -16.23 -21.42 -28.42
N VAL A 21 -15.37 -21.59 -29.41
CA VAL A 21 -13.93 -21.33 -29.28
C VAL A 21 -13.68 -19.85 -28.96
N ILE A 22 -14.32 -18.93 -29.68
CA ILE A 22 -14.20 -17.49 -29.40
C ILE A 22 -14.70 -17.17 -27.99
N ALA A 23 -15.84 -17.73 -27.59
CA ALA A 23 -16.38 -17.54 -26.25
C ALA A 23 -15.43 -18.09 -25.18
N ALA A 24 -14.86 -19.28 -25.37
CA ALA A 24 -13.90 -19.88 -24.45
C ALA A 24 -12.63 -19.04 -24.31
N LEU A 25 -12.11 -18.48 -25.41
CA LEU A 25 -10.96 -17.57 -25.39
C LEU A 25 -11.30 -16.26 -24.66
N ALA A 26 -12.45 -15.66 -24.97
CA ALA A 26 -12.90 -14.43 -24.31
C ALA A 26 -13.11 -14.62 -22.80
N LEU A 27 -13.71 -15.75 -22.40
CA LEU A 27 -13.89 -16.11 -20.99
C LEU A 27 -12.56 -16.39 -20.30
N GLY A 28 -11.61 -17.03 -20.98
CA GLY A 28 -10.27 -17.29 -20.47
C GLY A 28 -9.53 -15.99 -20.13
N GLU A 29 -9.54 -15.02 -21.04
CA GLU A 29 -8.97 -13.70 -20.81
C GLU A 29 -9.66 -12.97 -19.65
N LEU A 30 -11.00 -12.98 -19.64
CA LEU A 30 -11.77 -12.36 -18.55
C LEU A 30 -11.43 -12.98 -17.19
N PHE A 31 -11.31 -14.30 -17.12
CA PHE A 31 -10.95 -15.01 -15.89
C PHE A 31 -9.51 -14.68 -15.46
N SER A 32 -8.57 -14.61 -16.40
CA SER A 32 -7.18 -14.25 -16.12
C SER A 32 -7.07 -12.84 -15.51
N VAL A 33 -7.76 -11.86 -16.09
CA VAL A 33 -7.80 -10.49 -15.56
C VAL A 33 -8.45 -10.47 -14.18
N ALA A 34 -9.61 -11.13 -14.02
CA ALA A 34 -10.29 -11.18 -12.73
C ALA A 34 -9.42 -11.81 -11.63
N ALA A 35 -8.69 -12.89 -11.94
CA ALA A 35 -7.77 -13.52 -10.99
C ALA A 35 -6.61 -12.59 -10.60
N SER A 36 -6.05 -11.87 -11.57
CA SER A 36 -5.01 -10.86 -11.33
C SER A 36 -5.52 -9.72 -10.44
N ASP A 37 -6.73 -9.21 -10.71
CA ASP A 37 -7.33 -8.12 -9.94
C ASP A 37 -7.58 -8.54 -8.49
N LEU A 38 -8.12 -9.74 -8.27
CA LEU A 38 -8.32 -10.28 -6.91
C LEU A 38 -7.00 -10.42 -6.14
N HIS A 39 -5.93 -10.84 -6.82
CA HIS A 39 -4.60 -10.89 -6.22
C HIS A 39 -4.08 -9.50 -5.85
N ALA A 40 -4.24 -8.52 -6.74
CA ALA A 40 -3.85 -7.13 -6.50
C ALA A 40 -4.59 -6.53 -5.30
N VAL A 41 -5.90 -6.75 -5.19
CA VAL A 41 -6.73 -6.32 -4.05
C VAL A 41 -6.24 -6.95 -2.75
N ALA A 42 -5.94 -8.24 -2.75
CA ALA A 42 -5.43 -8.93 -1.55
C ALA A 42 -4.07 -8.37 -1.10
N VAL A 43 -3.17 -8.05 -2.03
CA VAL A 43 -1.87 -7.42 -1.73
C VAL A 43 -2.08 -6.01 -1.18
N ALA A 44 -2.95 -5.21 -1.81
CA ALA A 44 -3.26 -3.86 -1.34
C ALA A 44 -3.80 -3.87 0.09
N GLY A 45 -4.73 -4.77 0.42
CA GLY A 45 -5.26 -4.90 1.78
C GLY A 45 -4.20 -5.20 2.83
N ARG A 46 -3.22 -6.07 2.52
CA ARG A 46 -2.08 -6.33 3.43
C ARG A 46 -1.19 -5.10 3.63
N VAL A 47 -0.94 -4.33 2.57
CA VAL A 47 -0.15 -3.10 2.66
C VAL A 47 -0.89 -2.03 3.48
N GLU A 48 -2.19 -1.88 3.28
CA GLU A 48 -3.01 -0.94 4.06
C GLU A 48 -3.02 -1.30 5.55
N GLU A 49 -3.14 -2.60 5.87
CA GLU A 49 -3.06 -3.10 7.24
C GLU A 49 -1.70 -2.81 7.88
N ALA A 50 -0.61 -3.14 7.17
CA ALA A 50 0.77 -2.82 7.55
C ALA A 50 0.94 -1.32 7.86
N VAL A 51 0.51 -0.45 6.94
CA VAL A 51 0.62 1.01 7.11
C VAL A 51 -0.22 1.50 8.29
N SER A 52 -1.42 0.96 8.48
CA SER A 52 -2.29 1.31 9.62
C SER A 52 -1.63 0.96 10.96
N ARG A 53 -0.99 -0.22 11.05
CA ARG A 53 -0.23 -0.64 12.23
C ARG A 53 0.99 0.25 12.47
N ALA A 54 1.77 0.54 11.43
CA ALA A 54 2.91 1.46 11.53
C ALA A 54 2.49 2.87 12.01
N ARG A 55 1.36 3.39 11.52
CA ARG A 55 0.78 4.67 11.99
C ARG A 55 0.36 4.61 13.45
N SER A 56 -0.22 3.50 13.90
CA SER A 56 -0.58 3.28 15.30
C SER A 56 0.65 3.33 16.21
N HIS A 57 1.75 2.67 15.82
CA HIS A 57 3.02 2.71 16.55
C HIS A 57 3.66 4.10 16.59
N LEU A 58 3.62 4.83 15.46
CA LEU A 58 4.08 6.23 15.42
C LEU A 58 3.26 7.13 16.35
N ALA A 59 1.93 6.96 16.35
CA ALA A 59 1.03 7.73 17.21
C ALA A 59 1.28 7.43 18.70
N ALA A 60 1.48 6.16 19.06
CA ALA A 60 1.82 5.75 20.43
C ALA A 60 3.14 6.37 20.91
N THR A 61 4.18 6.35 20.06
CA THR A 61 5.48 6.94 20.37
C THR A 61 5.41 8.46 20.62
N GLY A 62 4.45 9.16 19.98
CA GLY A 62 4.23 10.59 20.18
C GLY A 62 3.50 10.95 21.49
N LEU A 63 2.87 9.99 22.15
CA LEU A 63 2.07 10.20 23.37
C LEU A 63 2.84 9.88 24.67
N ASP A 64 3.86 9.03 24.62
CA ASP A 64 4.58 8.49 25.80
C ASP A 64 5.61 9.44 26.47
N GLY A 65 5.52 10.75 26.22
CA GLY A 65 6.43 11.74 26.82
C GLY A 65 7.78 11.84 26.11
N ALA A 66 8.77 12.46 26.76
CA ALA A 66 10.02 12.92 26.12
C ALA A 66 10.67 11.85 25.24
N LEU A 67 10.77 12.11 23.93
CA LEU A 67 11.34 11.17 22.97
C LEU A 67 12.76 10.79 23.38
N VAL A 68 12.95 9.54 23.78
CA VAL A 68 14.26 8.98 24.09
C VAL A 68 14.84 8.37 22.81
N PRO A 69 16.06 8.76 22.39
CA PRO A 69 16.75 8.08 21.31
C PRO A 69 16.81 6.58 21.56
N GLY A 70 16.47 5.78 20.55
CA GLY A 70 16.44 4.33 20.70
C GLY A 70 15.71 3.63 19.57
N GLU A 71 15.70 2.30 19.64
CA GLU A 71 14.98 1.44 18.72
C GLU A 71 14.08 0.50 19.52
N GLN A 72 12.79 0.49 19.19
CA GLN A 72 11.80 -0.42 19.73
C GLN A 72 11.39 -1.38 18.62
N ARG A 73 11.24 -2.67 18.93
CA ARG A 73 10.85 -3.70 17.96
C ARG A 73 9.89 -4.68 18.61
N GLY A 74 9.01 -5.27 17.82
CA GLY A 74 8.06 -6.26 18.28
C GLY A 74 7.33 -6.97 17.15
N GLU A 75 6.38 -7.81 17.52
CA GLU A 75 5.48 -8.50 16.59
C GLU A 75 4.04 -8.05 16.89
N ASP A 76 3.31 -7.62 15.86
CA ASP A 76 1.90 -7.22 16.01
C ASP A 76 0.93 -8.39 15.75
N GLY A 77 1.46 -9.60 15.63
CA GLY A 77 0.72 -10.79 15.21
C GLY A 77 0.32 -10.76 13.73
N GLY A 78 -0.06 -11.91 13.18
CA GLY A 78 -0.40 -12.02 11.75
C GLY A 78 0.81 -11.97 10.81
N GLY A 79 2.03 -12.17 11.34
CA GLY A 79 3.28 -12.16 10.56
C GLY A 79 3.88 -10.78 10.32
N TYR A 80 3.35 -9.72 10.95
CA TYR A 80 3.86 -8.37 10.86
C TYR A 80 4.89 -8.09 11.96
N HIS A 81 6.08 -7.62 11.57
CA HIS A 81 7.18 -7.33 12.50
C HIS A 81 7.52 -5.86 12.46
N TRP A 82 7.24 -5.14 13.53
CA TRP A 82 7.42 -3.71 13.54
C TRP A 82 8.75 -3.29 14.18
N ALA A 83 9.26 -2.15 13.73
CA ALA A 83 10.38 -1.46 14.34
C ALA A 83 10.13 0.05 14.32
N VAL A 84 10.28 0.72 15.47
CA VAL A 84 10.29 2.18 15.59
C VAL A 84 11.69 2.62 15.97
N ARG A 85 12.27 3.52 15.19
CA ARG A 85 13.56 4.14 15.48
C ARG A 85 13.38 5.63 15.73
N VAL A 86 13.88 6.09 16.88
CA VAL A 86 13.95 7.49 17.26
C VAL A 86 15.43 7.90 17.25
N ALA A 87 15.80 8.78 16.33
CA ALA A 87 17.16 9.32 16.23
C ALA A 87 17.16 10.82 16.53
N GLN A 88 18.07 11.28 17.38
CA GLN A 88 18.25 12.71 17.60
C GLN A 88 18.93 13.32 16.37
N LEU A 89 18.23 14.23 15.71
CA LEU A 89 18.79 15.07 14.67
C LEU A 89 19.60 16.18 15.35
N ALA A 90 20.87 16.33 14.95
CA ALA A 90 21.85 17.19 15.60
C ALA A 90 21.24 18.54 16.02
N ALA A 91 21.51 18.97 17.26
CA ALA A 91 20.95 20.20 17.81
C ALA A 91 21.18 21.35 16.82
N ALA A 92 20.10 21.90 16.26
CA ALA A 92 20.19 23.11 15.48
C ALA A 92 20.82 24.16 16.39
N THR A 93 22.06 24.54 16.12
CA THR A 93 22.66 25.69 16.79
C THR A 93 21.88 26.88 16.24
N PRO A 94 21.02 27.54 17.04
CA PRO A 94 20.24 28.64 16.53
C PRO A 94 21.21 29.71 15.99
N PRO A 95 20.96 30.29 14.81
CA PRO A 95 21.82 31.33 14.28
C PRO A 95 21.89 32.46 15.31
N ALA A 96 23.11 32.78 15.77
CA ALA A 96 23.36 33.82 16.75
C ALA A 96 22.92 35.18 16.15
N SER A 97 21.65 35.55 16.35
CA SER A 97 21.08 36.78 15.82
C SER A 97 20.17 37.38 16.89
N GLY A 98 20.68 38.39 17.59
CA GLY A 98 19.90 39.28 18.46
C GLY A 98 20.34 39.30 19.92
N PRO A 99 20.44 40.48 20.56
CA PRO A 99 20.88 40.61 21.95
C PRO A 99 19.96 39.85 22.88
N ALA A 100 20.56 39.06 23.77
CA ALA A 100 19.88 38.18 24.71
C ALA A 100 18.96 38.98 25.65
N MET A 101 17.66 38.94 25.37
CA MET A 101 16.63 39.39 26.31
C MET A 101 15.86 38.17 26.81
N GLY A 102 16.37 37.55 27.88
CA GLY A 102 15.57 36.90 28.91
C GLY A 102 14.81 35.61 28.62
N ALA A 103 15.26 34.73 27.73
CA ALA A 103 14.71 33.37 27.63
C ALA A 103 15.52 32.39 28.50
N PRO A 104 14.89 31.43 29.21
CA PRO A 104 15.59 30.44 30.03
C PRO A 104 16.60 29.64 29.19
N GLN A 105 17.87 29.83 29.52
CA GLN A 105 19.05 29.25 28.89
C GLN A 105 19.14 27.74 29.20
N GLY A 106 18.21 26.93 28.68
CA GLY A 106 18.16 25.50 28.98
C GLY A 106 17.38 24.65 28.00
N ALA A 107 16.46 25.22 27.23
CA ALA A 107 15.69 24.48 26.24
C ALA A 107 16.46 24.43 24.90
N ARG A 108 17.50 23.61 24.83
CA ARG A 108 18.04 23.19 23.53
C ARG A 108 16.95 22.37 22.82
N ALA A 109 16.36 22.93 21.77
CA ALA A 109 15.46 22.19 20.91
C ALA A 109 16.23 21.02 20.28
N ALA A 110 15.95 19.80 20.74
CA ALA A 110 16.43 18.57 20.12
C ALA A 110 15.40 18.15 19.07
N LEU A 111 15.83 18.11 17.81
CA LEU A 111 15.02 17.58 16.73
C LEU A 111 15.15 16.05 16.76
N TYR A 112 14.07 15.33 16.48
CA TYR A 112 14.07 13.86 16.44
C TYR A 112 13.44 13.38 15.13
N LEU A 113 14.08 12.39 14.50
CA LEU A 113 13.53 11.65 13.38
C LEU A 113 12.92 10.35 13.93
N VAL A 114 11.62 10.13 13.70
CA VAL A 114 10.93 8.91 14.07
C VAL A 114 10.52 8.17 12.79
N THR A 115 10.99 6.93 12.63
CA THR A 115 10.63 6.05 11.51
C THR A 115 10.01 4.78 12.03
N ALA A 116 8.86 4.37 11.50
CA ALA A 116 8.25 3.08 11.75
C ALA A 116 8.25 2.23 10.49
N SER A 117 8.65 0.97 10.61
CA SER A 117 8.55 -0.07 9.57
C SER A 117 7.82 -1.29 10.13
N VAL A 118 7.26 -2.11 9.24
CA VAL A 118 6.45 -3.30 9.55
C VAL A 118 6.77 -4.44 8.59
#